data_AF-A0A964A3W4-F1
#
_entry.id   AF-A0A964A3W4-F1
#
_cell.length_a   1.000
_cell.length_b   1.000
_cell.length_c   1.000
_cell.angle_alpha   90.00
_cell.angle_beta   90.00
_cell.angle_gamma   90.00
#
_symmetry.space_group_name_H-M   'P 1'
#
loop_
_entity.id
_entity.type
_entity.pdbx_description
1 polymer ?
#
loop_
_entity_poly.entity_id
_entity_poly.type
_entity_poly.pdbx_seq_one_letter_code
_entity_poly.pdbx_strand_id
1 'polypeptide(L)'
;MKKYILIDWQDYWKIFDELIDLLNSDGKTEISSKLRDAQKHNNGLTDGWYEFMFAFERVLKSDRQIMTKEQWEIADFLINELKKSLKNR
;
A
#
# COMPACT_ATOMS: atom_id res chain seq x y z
N MET A 1 5.44 -6.93 16.22
CA MET A 1 4.67 -6.89 14.97
C MET A 1 3.29 -6.37 15.30
N LYS A 2 2.92 -5.16 14.84
CA LYS A 2 1.55 -4.67 14.99
C LYS A 2 0.62 -5.62 14.25
N LYS A 3 -0.44 -6.10 14.92
CA LYS A 3 -1.48 -6.87 14.26
C LYS A 3 -2.49 -5.88 13.69
N TYR A 4 -2.49 -5.74 12.38
CA TYR A 4 -3.52 -4.99 11.68
C TYR A 4 -4.79 -5.83 11.58
N ILE A 5 -5.93 -5.20 11.82
CA ILE A 5 -7.25 -5.77 11.62
C ILE A 5 -7.91 -4.92 10.55
N LEU A 6 -8.43 -5.58 9.53
CA LEU A 6 -9.01 -4.92 8.36
C LEU A 6 -10.49 -5.32 8.29
N ILE A 7 -11.37 -4.43 8.78
CA ILE A 7 -12.81 -4.67 8.79
C ILE A 7 -13.43 -4.19 7.47
N ASP A 8 -12.94 -3.05 6.98
CA ASP A 8 -13.40 -2.44 5.73
C ASP A 8 -12.26 -1.70 4.99
N TRP A 9 -12.63 -1.03 3.90
CA TRP A 9 -11.69 -0.25 3.10
C TRP A 9 -11.21 1.03 3.79
N GLN A 10 -11.91 1.56 4.79
CA GLN A 10 -11.41 2.71 5.54
C GLN A 10 -10.21 2.29 6.40
N ASP A 11 -10.27 1.11 7.02
CA ASP A 11 -9.15 0.56 7.77
C ASP A 11 -7.94 0.28 6.86
N TYR A 12 -8.18 -0.20 5.63
CA TYR A 12 -7.13 -0.31 4.61
C TYR A 12 -6.41 1.03 4.40
N TRP A 13 -7.16 2.11 4.17
CA TRP A 13 -6.58 3.42 3.90
C TRP A 13 -5.87 4.02 5.11
N LYS A 14 -6.36 3.80 6.34
CA LYS A 14 -5.65 4.23 7.55
C LYS A 14 -4.27 3.58 7.67
N ILE A 15 -4.18 2.28 7.40
CA ILE A 15 -2.90 1.55 7.45
C ILE A 15 -1.98 1.99 6.32
N PHE A 16 -2.55 2.28 5.14
CA PHE A 16 -1.82 2.88 4.04
C PHE A 16 -1.27 4.26 4.41
N ASP A 17 -2.06 5.11 5.05
CA ASP A 17 -1.63 6.42 5.53
C ASP A 17 -0.52 6.29 6.60
N GLU A 18 -0.59 5.31 7.49
CA GLU A 18 0.49 4.99 8.44
C GLU A 18 1.79 4.61 7.72
N LEU A 19 1.72 3.81 6.65
CA LEU A 19 2.90 3.51 5.82
C LEU A 19 3.48 4.78 5.19
N ILE A 20 2.64 5.67 4.67
CA ILE A 20 3.06 6.93 4.07
C ILE A 20 3.77 7.81 5.11
N ASP A 21 3.21 7.92 6.32
CA ASP A 21 3.80 8.70 7.40
C ASP A 21 5.16 8.14 7.83
N LEU A 22 5.28 6.82 7.95
CA LEU A 22 6.55 6.15 8.27
C LEU A 22 7.61 6.33 7.17
N LEU A 23 7.21 6.33 5.90
CA LEU A 23 8.13 6.60 4.80
C LEU A 23 8.59 8.06 4.83
N ASN A 24 7.68 9.00 5.09
CA ASN A 24 7.98 10.42 5.18
C ASN A 24 8.89 10.74 6.37
N SER A 25 8.64 10.14 7.54
CA SER A 25 9.47 10.35 8.74
C SER A 25 10.91 9.89 8.53
N ASP A 26 11.11 8.87 7.70
CA ASP A 26 12.42 8.35 7.32
C ASP A 26 13.05 9.08 6.11
N GLY A 27 12.43 10.16 5.61
CA GLY A 27 12.91 10.90 4.45
C GLY A 27 12.75 10.18 3.10
N LYS A 28 11.98 9.09 3.04
CA LYS A 28 11.71 8.30 1.82
C LYS A 28 10.56 8.90 1.01
N THR A 29 10.57 10.22 0.84
CA THR A 29 9.49 11.00 0.22
C THR A 29 9.21 10.64 -1.24
N GLU A 30 10.22 10.13 -1.96
CA GLU A 30 10.02 9.63 -3.32
C GLU A 30 9.13 8.39 -3.36
N ILE A 31 9.32 7.45 -2.42
CA ILE A 31 8.51 6.23 -2.32
C ILE A 31 7.09 6.61 -1.93
N SER A 32 6.92 7.46 -0.91
CA SER A 32 5.59 7.89 -0.48
C SER A 32 4.84 8.66 -1.58
N SER A 33 5.53 9.50 -2.37
CA SER A 33 4.96 10.17 -3.54
C SER A 33 4.48 9.17 -4.58
N LYS A 34 5.31 8.18 -4.95
CA LYS A 34 4.92 7.13 -5.91
C LYS A 34 3.70 6.33 -5.42
N LEU A 35 3.63 6.03 -4.12
CA LEU A 35 2.49 5.33 -3.53
C LEU A 35 1.22 6.19 -3.53
N ARG A 36 1.33 7.50 -3.23
CA ARG A 36 0.20 8.45 -3.35
C ARG A 36 -0.26 8.61 -4.79
N ASP A 37 0.66 8.58 -5.74
CA ASP A 37 0.30 8.58 -7.17
C ASP A 37 -0.42 7.28 -7.55
N ALA A 38 0.04 6.12 -7.04
CA ALA A 38 -0.66 4.86 -7.24
C ALA A 38 -2.11 4.91 -6.71
N GLN A 39 -2.33 5.50 -5.53
CA GLN A 39 -3.66 5.65 -4.91
C GLN A 39 -4.67 6.36 -5.83
N LYS A 40 -4.21 7.29 -6.68
CA LYS A 40 -5.08 8.05 -7.61
C LYS A 40 -5.76 7.18 -8.67
N HIS A 41 -5.23 5.99 -8.95
CA HIS A 41 -5.88 5.03 -9.85
C HIS A 41 -7.18 4.46 -9.28
N ASN A 42 -7.35 4.47 -7.96
CA ASN A 42 -8.55 3.93 -7.35
C ASN A 42 -9.75 4.88 -7.55
N ASN A 43 -10.59 4.55 -8.54
CA ASN A 43 -11.86 5.22 -8.83
C ASN A 43 -13.05 4.65 -8.02
N GLY A 44 -12.81 3.71 -7.10
CA GLY A 44 -13.84 3.00 -6.34
C GLY A 44 -14.45 1.78 -7.05
N LEU A 45 -14.10 1.55 -8.33
CA LEU A 45 -14.51 0.42 -9.14
C LEU A 45 -13.41 -0.66 -9.15
N THR A 46 -13.76 -1.88 -9.58
CA THR A 46 -12.85 -3.03 -9.57
C THR A 46 -11.59 -2.80 -10.41
N ASP A 47 -11.73 -2.19 -11.60
CA ASP A 47 -10.61 -1.86 -12.49
C ASP A 47 -9.62 -0.90 -11.84
N GLY A 48 -10.11 0.18 -11.21
CA GLY A 48 -9.27 1.12 -10.47
C GLY A 48 -8.51 0.47 -9.31
N TRP A 49 -9.12 -0.50 -8.62
CA TRP A 49 -8.43 -1.29 -7.60
C TRP A 49 -7.33 -2.19 -8.16
N TYR A 50 -7.52 -2.79 -9.34
CA TYR A 50 -6.46 -3.54 -10.02
C TYR A 50 -5.31 -2.62 -10.48
N GLU A 51 -5.63 -1.46 -11.05
CA GLU A 51 -4.62 -0.47 -11.45
C GLU A 51 -3.80 0.01 -10.25
N PHE A 52 -4.46 0.36 -9.14
CA PHE A 52 -3.79 0.69 -7.89
C PHE A 52 -2.89 -0.45 -7.41
N MET A 53 -3.39 -1.69 -7.41
CA MET A 53 -2.61 -2.87 -6.99
C MET A 53 -1.34 -3.02 -7.83
N PHE A 54 -1.43 -2.92 -9.16
CA PHE A 54 -0.28 -3.06 -10.05
C PHE A 54 0.74 -1.93 -9.87
N ALA A 55 0.26 -0.68 -9.71
CA ALA A 55 1.12 0.46 -9.45
C ALA A 55 1.83 0.31 -8.10
N PHE A 56 1.12 -0.09 -7.04
CA PHE A 56 1.68 -0.35 -5.73
C PHE A 56 2.76 -1.45 -5.77
N GLU A 57 2.47 -2.60 -6.39
CA GLU A 57 3.47 -3.67 -6.56
C GLU A 57 4.72 -3.22 -7.29
N ARG A 58 4.58 -2.35 -8.29
CA ARG A 58 5.72 -1.85 -9.06
C ARG A 58 6.65 -1.03 -8.16
N VAL A 59 6.11 -0.14 -7.33
CA VAL A 59 6.88 0.65 -6.35
C VAL A 59 7.59 -0.27 -5.35
N LEU A 60 6.88 -1.28 -4.84
CA LEU A 60 7.44 -2.24 -3.90
C LEU A 60 8.59 -3.07 -4.50
N LYS A 61 8.52 -3.40 -5.79
CA LYS A 61 9.60 -4.12 -6.49
C LYS A 61 10.81 -3.23 -6.76
N SER A 62 10.61 -1.96 -7.11
CA SER A 62 11.72 -1.02 -7.38
C SER A 62 12.48 -0.60 -6.13
N ASP A 63 11.77 -0.43 -5.01
CA ASP A 63 12.32 0.26 -3.84
C ASP A 63 12.50 -0.66 -2.61
N ARG A 64 12.37 -1.98 -2.79
CA ARG A 64 12.43 -2.97 -1.69
C ARG A 64 13.66 -2.85 -0.80
N GLN A 65 14.83 -2.58 -1.38
CA GLN A 65 16.09 -2.52 -0.63
C GLN A 65 16.22 -1.25 0.23
N ILE A 66 15.40 -0.24 -0.04
CA ILE A 66 15.45 1.07 0.63
C ILE A 66 14.53 1.07 1.86
N MET A 67 13.41 0.34 1.79
CA MET A 67 12.42 0.29 2.88
C MET A 67 12.96 -0.43 4.11
N THR A 68 12.58 0.04 5.30
CA THR A 68 12.84 -0.67 6.54
C THR A 68 12.01 -1.95 6.61
N LYS A 69 12.40 -2.86 7.51
CA LYS A 69 11.64 -4.08 7.75
C LYS A 69 10.18 -3.79 8.10
N GLU A 70 9.93 -2.79 8.94
CA GLU A 70 8.57 -2.40 9.34
C GLU A 70 7.76 -1.85 8.17
N GLN A 71 8.32 -0.92 7.39
CA GLN A 71 7.67 -0.39 6.19
C GLN A 71 7.34 -1.51 5.20
N TRP A 72 8.25 -2.47 5.03
CA TRP A 72 8.03 -3.62 4.16
C TRP A 72 6.92 -4.54 4.67
N GLU A 73 6.88 -4.83 5.97
CA GLU A 73 5.82 -5.65 6.58
C GLU A 73 4.43 -5.02 6.40
N ILE A 74 4.31 -3.70 6.56
CA ILE A 74 3.03 -2.99 6.35
C ILE A 74 2.63 -3.03 4.88
N ALA A 75 3.58 -2.76 3.96
CA ALA A 75 3.32 -2.80 2.54
C ALA A 75 2.92 -4.20 2.03
N ASP A 76 3.61 -5.24 2.52
CA ASP A 76 3.31 -6.64 2.18
C ASP A 76 1.94 -7.06 2.74
N PHE A 77 1.59 -6.63 3.96
CA PHE A 77 0.26 -6.83 4.51
C PHE A 77 -0.82 -6.21 3.61
N LEU A 78 -0.67 -4.92 3.27
CA LEU A 78 -1.63 -4.18 2.43
C LEU A 78 -1.81 -4.82 1.05
N ILE A 79 -0.72 -5.21 0.37
CA ILE A 79 -0.84 -5.80 -0.97
C ILE A 79 -1.47 -7.19 -0.93
N ASN A 80 -1.19 -7.97 0.10
CA ASN A 80 -1.76 -9.31 0.24
C ASN A 80 -3.26 -9.27 0.55
N GLU A 81 -3.71 -8.35 1.41
CA GLU A 81 -5.14 -8.16 1.67
C GLU A 81 -5.87 -7.65 0.42
N LEU A 82 -5.28 -6.71 -0.32
CA LEU A 82 -5.85 -6.22 -1.57
C LEU A 82 -6.01 -7.35 -2.60
N LYS A 83 -4.99 -8.19 -2.78
CA LYS A 83 -5.05 -9.36 -3.68
C LYS A 83 -6.11 -10.36 -3.28
N LYS A 84 -6.26 -10.65 -1.97
CA LYS A 84 -7.29 -11.57 -1.48
C LYS A 84 -8.69 -11.04 -1.80
N SER A 85 -8.91 -9.75 -1.54
CA SER A 85 -10.18 -9.08 -1.81
C SER A 85 -10.54 -9.09 -3.30
N LEU A 86 -9.56 -8.83 -4.17
CA LEU A 86 -9.77 -8.85 -5.63
C LEU A 86 -9.95 -10.25 -6.21
N LYS A 87 -9.33 -11.28 -5.65
CA LYS A 87 -9.50 -12.67 -6.10
C LYS A 87 -10.85 -13.29 -5.71
N ASN A 88 -11.47 -12.77 -4.65
CA ASN A 88 -12.76 -13.25 -4.14
C ASN A 88 -13.96 -12.48 -4.72
N ARG A 89 -13.75 -11.65 -5.75
CA ARG A 89 -14.78 -10.97 -6.53
C ARG A 89 -15.07 -11.74 -7.81
#